data_AF-A0A945L740-F1
#
_entry.id   AF-A0A945L740-F1
#
_cell.length_a   1.000
_cell.length_b   1.000
_cell.length_c   1.000
_cell.angle_alpha   90.00
_cell.angle_beta   90.00
_cell.angle_gamma   90.00
#
_symmetry.space_group_name_H-M   'P 1'
#
loop_
_entity.id
_entity.type
_entity.pdbx_description
1 polymer ?
#
loop_
_entity_poly.entity_id
_entity_poly.type
_entity_poly.pdbx_seq_one_letter_code
_entity_poly.pdbx_strand_id
1 'polypeptide(L)'
;MFDVSPELAESGYAWEIADASILHNALNIADIAHALDLLDAGALSRADAQTLLGGLLHLESLTSSEVNYDPSIGEMVTCREQFLINLVGPVAGSLRAGRTRREAVRTALRLVVRQQVLGLTQDSCALIEAICARSIEHSHSLMPDYTYLQPAQASTFGHYLLSFADPVLRDANRLLSEHVHVNSSVSGSGGANGSVIIRDRMRAAHNLGFNKPIEHVRDAMWQ
;
A
#
# COMPACT_ATOMS: atom_id res chain seq x y z
N MET A 1 26.95 11.11 13.79
CA MET A 1 25.48 11.12 13.59
C MET A 1 24.99 12.24 14.48
N PHE A 2 24.29 13.24 13.93
CA PHE A 2 23.71 14.29 14.77
C PHE A 2 22.47 13.70 15.43
N ASP A 3 22.31 13.88 16.74
CA ASP A 3 21.09 13.48 17.44
C ASP A 3 19.91 14.26 16.85
N VAL A 4 18.83 13.55 16.52
CA VAL A 4 17.58 14.15 16.08
C VAL A 4 17.04 15.00 17.23
N SER A 5 16.60 16.24 16.96
CA SER A 5 16.05 17.08 18.02
C SER A 5 14.77 16.44 18.58
N PRO A 6 14.52 16.52 19.90
CA PRO A 6 13.30 15.96 20.50
C PRO A 6 12.02 16.44 19.81
N GLU A 7 11.97 17.71 19.39
CA GLU A 7 10.81 18.29 18.70
C GLU A 7 10.56 17.64 17.34
N LEU A 8 11.62 17.28 16.59
CA LEU A 8 11.48 16.60 15.30
C LEU A 8 11.08 15.12 15.49
N ALA A 9 11.62 14.46 16.52
CA ALA A 9 11.27 13.09 16.87
C ALA A 9 9.79 12.98 17.30
N GLU A 10 9.33 13.87 18.19
CA GLU A 10 7.96 13.89 18.72
C GLU A 10 6.91 14.37 17.71
N SER A 11 7.33 15.17 16.73
CA SER A 11 6.49 15.54 15.60
C SER A 11 6.71 14.57 14.45
N GLY A 12 7.39 14.97 13.38
CA GLY A 12 7.40 14.30 12.09
C GLY A 12 7.61 12.78 12.14
N TYR A 13 8.61 12.31 12.87
CA TYR A 13 8.96 10.88 12.86
C TYR A 13 8.00 10.00 13.65
N ALA A 14 7.49 10.46 14.80
CA ALA A 14 6.50 9.70 15.56
C ALA A 14 5.21 9.47 14.76
N TRP A 15 4.74 10.48 14.02
CA TRP A 15 3.55 10.35 13.17
C TRP A 15 3.78 9.39 11.99
N GLU A 16 4.94 9.47 11.33
CA GLU A 16 5.26 8.54 10.23
C GLU A 16 5.45 7.10 10.73
N ILE A 17 6.04 6.91 11.91
CA ILE A 17 6.20 5.60 12.54
C ILE A 17 4.87 5.03 13.02
N ALA A 18 3.87 5.84 13.35
CA ALA A 18 2.54 5.35 13.72
C ALA A 18 1.91 4.49 12.59
N ASP A 19 2.20 4.82 11.34
CA ASP A 19 1.76 4.07 10.15
C ASP A 19 2.64 2.84 9.84
N ALA A 20 3.67 2.57 10.65
CA ALA A 20 4.60 1.48 10.38
C ALA A 20 3.92 0.11 10.35
N SER A 21 2.91 -0.11 11.19
CA SER A 21 2.13 -1.37 11.18
C SER A 21 1.41 -1.61 9.85
N ILE A 22 1.05 -0.54 9.13
CA ILE A 22 0.40 -0.58 7.82
C ILE A 22 1.44 -0.84 6.72
N LEU A 23 2.58 -0.14 6.79
CA LEU A 23 3.56 -0.12 5.70
C LEU A 23 4.65 -1.19 5.80
N HIS A 24 4.87 -1.81 6.96
CA HIS A 24 6.04 -2.65 7.25
C HIS A 24 6.24 -3.77 6.23
N ASN A 25 5.20 -4.57 6.02
CA ASN A 25 5.23 -5.71 5.11
C ASN A 25 5.40 -5.24 3.65
N ALA A 26 4.65 -4.22 3.24
CA ALA A 26 4.69 -3.70 1.88
C ALA A 26 6.05 -3.06 1.54
N LEU A 27 6.68 -2.40 2.52
CA LEU A 27 8.03 -1.87 2.38
C LEU A 27 9.06 -2.99 2.27
N ASN A 28 8.88 -4.10 2.99
CA ASN A 28 9.72 -5.29 2.84
C ASN A 28 9.64 -5.88 1.44
N ILE A 29 8.43 -6.02 0.88
CA ILE A 29 8.22 -6.47 -0.50
C ILE A 29 8.90 -5.52 -1.49
N ALA A 30 8.76 -4.21 -1.29
CA ALA A 30 9.42 -3.20 -2.14
C ALA A 30 10.95 -3.29 -2.08
N ASP A 31 11.53 -3.58 -0.91
CA ASP A 31 12.96 -3.77 -0.73
C ASP A 31 13.48 -5.06 -1.39
N ILE A 32 12.74 -6.17 -1.24
CA ILE A 32 13.08 -7.45 -1.88
C ILE A 32 13.10 -7.27 -3.40
N ALA A 33 12.04 -6.68 -3.97
CA ALA A 33 11.97 -6.43 -5.41
C ALA A 33 13.13 -5.55 -5.89
N HIS A 34 13.46 -4.49 -5.15
CA HIS A 34 14.58 -3.62 -5.51
C HIS A 34 15.93 -4.34 -5.42
N ALA A 35 16.16 -5.16 -4.39
CA ALA A 35 17.38 -5.96 -4.28
C ALA A 35 17.55 -6.94 -5.46
N LEU A 36 16.46 -7.55 -5.92
CA LEU A 36 16.44 -8.38 -7.13
C LEU A 36 16.73 -7.56 -8.38
N ASP A 37 16.13 -6.37 -8.52
CA ASP A 37 16.40 -5.51 -9.67
C ASP A 37 17.85 -5.00 -9.71
N LEU A 38 18.46 -4.72 -8.54
CA LEU A 38 19.89 -4.39 -8.44
C LEU A 38 20.79 -5.55 -8.86
N LEU A 39 20.46 -6.78 -8.45
CA LEU A 39 21.17 -7.98 -8.85
C LEU A 39 21.10 -8.17 -10.37
N ASP A 40 19.90 -8.05 -10.94
CA ASP A 40 19.67 -8.17 -12.38
C ASP A 40 20.39 -7.08 -13.19
N ALA A 41 20.49 -5.87 -12.64
CA ALA A 41 21.22 -4.77 -13.25
C ALA A 41 22.75 -4.89 -13.10
N GLY A 42 23.24 -5.90 -12.36
CA GLY A 42 24.66 -6.07 -12.04
C GLY A 42 25.20 -5.01 -11.05
N ALA A 43 24.31 -4.26 -10.40
CA ALA A 43 24.66 -3.27 -9.38
C ALA A 43 24.86 -3.89 -7.98
N LEU A 44 24.47 -5.16 -7.80
CA LEU A 44 24.66 -5.94 -6.59
C LEU A 44 25.28 -7.29 -6.94
N SER A 45 26.35 -7.69 -6.23
CA SER A 45 26.96 -9.01 -6.46
C SER A 45 26.04 -10.14 -5.97
N ARG A 46 26.23 -11.37 -6.46
CA ARG A 46 25.42 -12.52 -5.99
C ARG A 46 25.57 -12.78 -4.50
N ALA A 47 26.78 -12.65 -3.96
CA ALA A 47 27.06 -12.85 -2.54
C ALA A 47 26.39 -11.77 -1.67
N ASP A 48 26.46 -10.52 -2.13
CA ASP A 48 25.81 -9.39 -1.47
C ASP A 48 24.29 -9.51 -1.52
N ALA A 49 23.74 -9.90 -2.67
CA ALA A 49 22.32 -10.14 -2.85
C ALA A 49 21.81 -11.26 -1.94
N GLN A 50 22.54 -12.37 -1.82
CA GLN A 50 22.19 -13.46 -0.91
C GLN A 50 22.16 -12.97 0.55
N THR A 51 23.13 -12.16 0.94
CA THR A 51 23.23 -11.61 2.30
C THR A 51 22.08 -10.65 2.59
N LEU A 52 21.82 -9.71 1.68
CA LEU A 52 20.75 -8.73 1.81
C LEU A 52 19.36 -9.38 1.80
N LEU A 53 19.10 -10.27 0.85
CA LEU A 53 17.82 -10.98 0.76
C LEU A 53 17.59 -11.86 2.00
N GLY A 54 18.64 -12.49 2.54
CA GLY A 54 18.55 -13.22 3.80
C GLY A 54 18.09 -12.32 4.96
N GLY A 55 18.64 -11.11 5.06
CA GLY A 55 18.20 -10.12 6.05
C GLY A 55 16.77 -9.65 5.85
N LEU A 56 16.35 -9.42 4.61
CA LEU A 56 14.98 -9.02 4.28
C LEU A 56 13.95 -10.13 4.53
N LEU A 57 14.32 -11.40 4.29
CA LEU A 57 13.48 -12.55 4.62
C LEU A 57 13.38 -12.77 6.13
N HIS A 58 14.45 -12.51 6.88
CA HIS A 58 14.35 -12.50 8.35
C HIS A 58 13.41 -11.38 8.82
N LEU A 59 13.54 -10.19 8.24
CA LEU A 59 12.69 -9.05 8.55
C LEU A 59 11.21 -9.29 8.23
N GLU A 60 10.90 -10.10 7.21
CA GLU A 60 9.53 -10.54 6.89
C GLU A 60 8.86 -11.32 8.04
N SER A 61 9.66 -12.03 8.85
CA SER A 61 9.16 -12.81 9.99
C SER A 61 8.88 -11.97 11.24
N LEU A 62 9.28 -10.68 11.23
CA LEU A 62 9.14 -9.77 12.36
C LEU A 62 7.94 -8.85 12.14
N THR A 63 7.26 -8.53 13.24
CA THR A 63 6.28 -7.46 13.28
C THR A 63 6.96 -6.10 13.37
N SER A 64 6.26 -5.02 12.99
CA SER A 64 6.77 -3.65 13.13
C SER A 64 7.14 -3.31 14.59
N SER A 65 6.44 -3.90 15.56
CA SER A 65 6.75 -3.77 16.99
C SER A 65 8.04 -4.48 17.40
N GLU A 66 8.35 -5.64 16.82
CA GLU A 66 9.59 -6.37 17.11
C GLU A 66 10.82 -5.68 16.52
N VAL A 67 10.65 -4.97 15.39
CA VAL A 67 11.70 -4.12 14.82
C VAL A 67 11.95 -2.87 15.67
N ASN A 68 10.96 -2.46 16.46
CA ASN A 68 11.03 -1.33 17.39
C ASN A 68 11.50 -0.03 16.70
N TYR A 69 10.70 0.48 15.77
CA TYR A 69 10.98 1.75 15.08
C TYR A 69 11.04 2.92 16.07
N ASP A 70 12.22 3.51 16.21
CA ASP A 70 12.51 4.57 17.18
C ASP A 70 12.55 5.94 16.48
N PRO A 71 11.63 6.87 16.79
CA PRO A 71 11.59 8.20 16.18
C PRO A 71 12.85 9.04 16.45
N SER A 72 13.68 8.70 17.44
CA SER A 72 14.97 9.37 17.68
C SER A 72 16.04 8.99 16.63
N ILE A 73 15.87 7.86 15.94
CA ILE A 73 16.74 7.43 14.83
C ILE A 73 16.32 8.12 13.53
N GLY A 74 15.01 8.28 13.32
CA GLY A 74 14.46 8.98 12.16
C GLY A 74 13.12 8.42 11.71
N GLU A 75 12.78 8.66 10.45
CA GLU A 75 11.59 8.08 9.82
C GLU A 75 11.69 6.54 9.70
N MET A 76 10.57 5.88 9.41
CA MET A 76 10.46 4.42 9.33
C MET A 76 11.52 3.78 8.43
N VAL A 77 11.77 4.33 7.24
CA VAL A 77 12.77 3.83 6.29
C VAL A 77 14.19 3.91 6.88
N THR A 78 14.48 4.98 7.60
CA THR A 78 15.80 5.20 8.21
C THR A 78 16.03 4.22 9.36
N CYS A 79 15.02 4.03 10.22
CA CYS A 79 15.07 3.04 11.29
C CYS A 79 15.25 1.62 10.74
N ARG A 80 14.50 1.28 9.69
CA ARG A 80 14.57 -0.01 9.00
C ARG A 80 15.94 -0.27 8.38
N GLU A 81 16.53 0.75 7.76
CA GLU A 81 17.88 0.64 7.21
C GLU A 81 18.93 0.44 8.31
N GLN A 82 18.82 1.16 9.43
CA GLN A 82 19.70 0.95 10.58
C GLN A 82 19.58 -0.47 11.13
N PHE A 83 18.35 -0.99 11.23
CA PHE A 83 18.11 -2.39 11.62
C PHE A 83 18.80 -3.36 10.66
N LEU A 84 18.63 -3.18 9.34
CA LEU A 84 19.27 -4.03 8.34
C LEU A 84 20.80 -3.91 8.36
N ILE A 85 21.36 -2.72 8.54
CA ILE A 85 22.82 -2.53 8.69
C ILE A 85 23.34 -3.31 9.90
N ASN A 86 22.62 -3.28 11.03
CA ASN A 86 23.01 -4.04 12.22
C ASN A 86 22.94 -5.55 11.99
N LEU A 87 22.01 -6.01 11.14
CA LEU A 87 21.77 -7.43 10.86
C LEU A 87 22.73 -8.01 9.80
N VAL A 88 22.91 -7.31 8.68
CA VAL A 88 23.62 -7.81 7.49
C VAL A 88 24.84 -6.97 7.10
N GLY A 89 25.14 -5.92 7.85
CA GLY A 89 26.29 -5.05 7.63
C GLY A 89 26.09 -4.03 6.50
N PRO A 90 27.20 -3.48 5.96
CA PRO A 90 27.16 -2.35 5.02
C PRO A 90 26.38 -2.62 3.73
N VAL A 91 26.18 -3.89 3.35
CA VAL A 91 25.44 -4.28 2.15
C VAL A 91 24.00 -3.76 2.15
N ALA A 92 23.39 -3.56 3.33
CA ALA A 92 22.07 -2.96 3.46
C ALA A 92 21.95 -1.58 2.80
N GLY A 93 23.04 -0.79 2.77
CA GLY A 93 23.08 0.51 2.12
C GLY A 93 22.87 0.45 0.60
N SER A 94 23.03 -0.71 -0.03
CA SER A 94 22.76 -0.89 -1.47
C SER A 94 21.29 -0.66 -1.82
N LEU A 95 20.35 -0.77 -0.87
CA LEU A 95 18.93 -0.47 -1.08
C LEU A 95 18.65 0.99 -1.50
N ARG A 96 19.62 1.90 -1.30
CA ARG A 96 19.58 3.30 -1.75
C ARG A 96 20.12 3.50 -3.16
N ALA A 97 20.75 2.50 -3.76
CA ALA A 97 21.33 2.61 -5.09
C ALA A 97 20.22 2.80 -6.13
N GLY A 98 20.18 3.99 -6.74
CA GLY A 98 19.20 4.30 -7.79
C GLY A 98 17.74 4.38 -7.35
N ARG A 99 17.46 4.35 -6.03
CA ARG A 99 16.12 4.42 -5.45
C ARG A 99 16.12 5.37 -4.27
N THR A 100 15.14 6.27 -4.21
CA THR A 100 15.00 7.20 -3.08
C THR A 100 14.09 6.64 -1.99
N ARG A 101 14.21 7.19 -0.77
CA ARG A 101 13.32 6.84 0.36
C ARG A 101 11.84 7.05 -0.01
N ARG A 102 11.55 8.16 -0.71
CA ARG A 102 10.21 8.46 -1.24
C ARG A 102 9.70 7.38 -2.18
N GLU A 103 10.53 6.91 -3.11
CA GLU A 103 10.13 5.85 -4.03
C GLU A 103 9.82 4.54 -3.31
N ALA A 104 10.61 4.17 -2.30
CA ALA A 104 10.36 2.98 -1.48
C ALA A 104 9.02 3.08 -0.73
N VAL A 105 8.77 4.20 -0.05
CA VAL A 105 7.51 4.45 0.68
C VAL A 105 6.31 4.52 -0.27
N ARG A 106 6.42 5.20 -1.41
CA ARG A 106 5.34 5.29 -2.41
C ARG A 106 5.02 3.93 -3.02
N THR A 107 6.03 3.10 -3.26
CA THR A 107 5.82 1.72 -3.71
C THR A 107 5.06 0.93 -2.66
N ALA A 108 5.48 0.98 -1.40
CA ALA A 108 4.82 0.31 -0.29
C ALA A 108 3.36 0.78 -0.13
N LEU A 109 3.13 2.09 -0.14
CA LEU A 109 1.79 2.67 -0.03
C LEU A 109 0.87 2.19 -1.16
N ARG A 110 1.33 2.16 -2.41
CA ARG A 110 0.51 1.68 -3.52
C ARG A 110 0.21 0.18 -3.42
N LEU A 111 1.14 -0.63 -2.92
CA LEU A 111 0.88 -2.05 -2.64
C LEU A 111 -0.22 -2.21 -1.58
N VAL A 112 -0.15 -1.44 -0.50
CA VAL A 112 -1.18 -1.45 0.58
C VAL A 112 -2.53 -1.00 0.04
N VAL A 113 -2.59 0.17 -0.59
CA VAL A 113 -3.85 0.75 -1.09
C VAL A 113 -4.47 -0.17 -2.15
N ARG A 114 -3.66 -0.79 -3.02
CA ARG A 114 -4.16 -1.77 -3.99
C ARG A 114 -4.89 -2.92 -3.29
N GLN A 115 -4.28 -3.49 -2.25
CA GLN A 115 -4.90 -4.58 -1.50
C GLN A 115 -6.15 -4.13 -0.74
N GLN A 116 -6.11 -2.94 -0.14
CA GLN A 116 -7.25 -2.38 0.61
C GLN A 116 -8.44 -2.06 -0.31
N VAL A 117 -8.20 -1.53 -1.51
CA VAL A 117 -9.26 -1.28 -2.50
C VAL A 117 -9.95 -2.59 -2.90
N LEU A 118 -9.19 -3.67 -3.11
CA LEU A 118 -9.76 -4.98 -3.40
C LEU A 118 -10.54 -5.54 -2.21
N GLY A 119 -10.01 -5.44 -0.98
CA GLY A 119 -10.70 -5.87 0.24
C GLY A 119 -12.01 -5.12 0.46
N LEU A 120 -11.99 -3.78 0.36
CA LEU A 120 -13.19 -2.97 0.50
C LEU A 120 -14.23 -3.25 -0.59
N THR A 121 -13.78 -3.57 -1.81
CA THR A 121 -14.68 -4.01 -2.89
C THR A 121 -15.36 -5.34 -2.53
N GLN A 122 -14.61 -6.31 -1.98
CA GLN A 122 -15.16 -7.60 -1.53
C GLN A 122 -16.17 -7.41 -0.39
N ASP A 123 -15.83 -6.59 0.60
CA ASP A 123 -16.72 -6.27 1.72
C ASP A 123 -17.99 -5.57 1.24
N SER A 124 -17.88 -4.69 0.24
CA SER A 124 -19.03 -4.03 -0.40
C SER A 124 -19.95 -5.04 -1.10
N CYS A 125 -19.38 -6.00 -1.82
CA CYS A 125 -20.14 -7.09 -2.44
C CYS A 125 -20.86 -7.94 -1.39
N ALA A 126 -20.18 -8.33 -0.30
CA ALA A 126 -20.79 -9.10 0.78
C ALA A 126 -21.94 -8.34 1.46
N LEU A 127 -21.80 -7.02 1.65
CA LEU A 127 -22.88 -6.18 2.17
C LEU A 127 -24.09 -6.14 1.22
N ILE A 128 -23.85 -6.00 -0.08
CA ILE A 128 -24.92 -6.02 -1.09
C ILE A 128 -25.66 -7.35 -1.07
N GLU A 129 -24.95 -8.48 -1.02
CA GLU A 129 -25.55 -9.82 -0.93
C GLU A 129 -26.41 -9.97 0.33
N ALA A 130 -25.93 -9.49 1.48
CA ALA A 130 -26.68 -9.50 2.73
C ALA A 130 -27.96 -8.65 2.65
N ILE A 131 -27.88 -7.44 2.06
CA ILE A 131 -29.05 -6.57 1.84
C ILE A 131 -30.05 -7.25 0.91
N CYS A 132 -29.59 -7.84 -0.19
CA CYS A 132 -30.44 -8.56 -1.15
C CYS A 132 -31.15 -9.75 -0.49
N ALA A 133 -30.46 -10.53 0.34
CA ALA A 133 -31.06 -11.66 1.06
C ALA A 133 -32.19 -11.18 1.99
N ARG A 134 -31.96 -10.13 2.79
CA ARG A 134 -33.01 -9.54 3.65
C ARG A 134 -34.14 -8.92 2.82
N SER A 135 -33.83 -8.34 1.67
CA SER A 135 -34.82 -7.76 0.77
C SER A 135 -35.77 -8.82 0.19
N ILE A 136 -35.24 -9.98 -0.19
CA ILE A 136 -36.02 -11.13 -0.67
C ILE A 136 -36.94 -11.68 0.43
N GLU A 137 -36.42 -11.87 1.65
CA GLU A 137 -37.20 -12.32 2.81
C GLU A 137 -38.41 -11.41 3.09
N HIS A 138 -38.26 -10.11 2.86
CA HIS A 138 -39.29 -9.10 3.11
C HIS A 138 -39.98 -8.57 1.85
N SER A 139 -39.89 -9.28 0.73
CA SER A 139 -40.46 -8.88 -0.56
C SER A 139 -41.98 -8.69 -0.56
N HIS A 140 -42.70 -9.27 0.40
CA HIS A 140 -44.15 -9.12 0.58
C HIS A 140 -44.54 -8.43 1.91
N SER A 141 -43.57 -7.99 2.71
CA SER A 141 -43.83 -7.30 3.97
C SER A 141 -44.25 -5.86 3.68
N LEU A 142 -45.54 -5.53 3.83
CA LEU A 142 -46.06 -4.19 3.54
C LEU A 142 -45.47 -3.14 4.49
N MET A 143 -45.15 -1.97 3.94
CA MET A 143 -44.62 -0.82 4.67
C MET A 143 -45.06 0.47 3.96
N PRO A 144 -45.35 1.58 4.67
CA PRO A 144 -45.47 2.88 4.02
C PRO A 144 -44.10 3.38 3.56
N ASP A 145 -44.00 3.89 2.34
CA ASP A 145 -42.88 4.71 1.92
C ASP A 145 -43.03 6.14 2.45
N TYR A 146 -41.91 6.86 2.59
CA TYR A 146 -41.87 8.15 3.26
C TYR A 146 -41.33 9.25 2.35
N THR A 147 -42.02 10.39 2.31
CA THR A 147 -41.47 11.65 1.78
C THR A 147 -41.62 12.72 2.85
N TYR A 148 -40.58 13.51 3.10
CA TYR A 148 -40.55 14.47 4.22
C TYR A 148 -40.88 13.83 5.58
N LEU A 149 -40.49 12.56 5.78
CA LEU A 149 -40.84 11.75 6.96
C LEU A 149 -42.36 11.58 7.18
N GLN A 150 -43.18 11.76 6.15
CA GLN A 150 -44.62 11.50 6.17
C GLN A 150 -44.96 10.29 5.27
N PRO A 151 -45.91 9.42 5.67
CA PRO A 151 -46.37 8.32 4.83
C PRO A 151 -46.90 8.83 3.48
N ALA A 152 -46.36 8.31 2.39
CA ALA A 152 -46.68 8.77 1.03
C ALA A 152 -47.45 7.71 0.24
N GLN A 153 -46.87 6.51 0.08
CA GLN A 153 -47.42 5.43 -0.75
C GLN A 153 -47.20 4.08 -0.06
N ALA A 154 -47.98 3.06 -0.42
CA ALA A 154 -47.72 1.70 0.03
C ALA A 154 -46.54 1.11 -0.76
N SER A 155 -45.65 0.42 -0.05
CA SER A 155 -44.49 -0.26 -0.59
C SER A 155 -44.24 -1.57 0.19
N THR A 156 -43.06 -2.17 0.00
CA THR A 156 -42.61 -3.32 0.79
C THR A 156 -41.32 -2.99 1.51
N PHE A 157 -41.13 -3.58 2.70
CA PHE A 157 -39.89 -3.44 3.45
C PHE A 157 -38.69 -3.98 2.65
N GLY A 158 -38.89 -5.02 1.84
CA GLY A 158 -37.88 -5.51 0.92
C GLY A 158 -37.43 -4.47 -0.11
N HIS A 159 -38.38 -3.75 -0.72
CA HIS A 159 -38.06 -2.66 -1.66
C HIS A 159 -37.29 -1.52 -0.98
N TYR A 160 -37.68 -1.16 0.25
CA TYR A 160 -36.96 -0.17 1.05
C TYR A 160 -35.52 -0.62 1.36
N LEU A 161 -35.30 -1.86 1.78
CA LEU A 161 -33.95 -2.38 2.05
C LEU A 161 -33.07 -2.36 0.80
N LEU A 162 -33.61 -2.73 -0.36
CA LEU A 162 -32.86 -2.73 -1.61
C LEU A 162 -32.35 -1.34 -2.00
N SER A 163 -33.02 -0.26 -1.55
CA SER A 163 -32.56 1.11 -1.79
C SER A 163 -31.17 1.41 -1.21
N PHE A 164 -30.71 0.63 -0.22
CA PHE A 164 -29.37 0.74 0.35
C PHE A 164 -28.30 -0.06 -0.43
N ALA A 165 -28.70 -1.06 -1.22
CA ALA A 165 -27.75 -1.87 -2.01
C ALA A 165 -27.19 -1.07 -3.19
N ASP A 166 -28.04 -0.33 -3.90
CA ASP A 166 -27.66 0.41 -5.11
C ASP A 166 -26.56 1.47 -4.90
N PRO A 167 -26.59 2.28 -3.82
CA PRO A 167 -25.47 3.16 -3.46
C PRO A 167 -24.15 2.39 -3.26
N VAL A 168 -24.19 1.29 -2.51
CA VAL A 168 -23.00 0.48 -2.24
C VAL A 168 -22.46 -0.14 -3.53
N LEU A 169 -23.33 -0.59 -4.44
CA LEU A 169 -22.94 -1.11 -5.75
C LEU A 169 -22.25 -0.04 -6.61
N ARG A 170 -22.73 1.20 -6.58
CA ARG A 170 -22.06 2.31 -7.28
C ARG A 170 -20.68 2.59 -6.69
N ASP A 171 -20.53 2.52 -5.37
CA ASP A 171 -19.25 2.74 -4.71
C ASP A 171 -18.27 1.58 -4.96
N ALA A 172 -18.73 0.33 -4.98
CA ALA A 172 -17.93 -0.82 -5.40
C ALA A 172 -17.41 -0.67 -6.85
N ASN A 173 -18.24 -0.18 -7.76
CA ASN A 173 -17.82 0.10 -9.14
C ASN A 173 -16.77 1.23 -9.22
N ARG A 174 -16.88 2.26 -8.37
CA ARG A 174 -15.86 3.32 -8.26
C ARG A 174 -14.54 2.76 -7.75
N LEU A 175 -14.56 1.91 -6.72
CA LEU A 175 -13.37 1.24 -6.19
C LEU A 175 -12.68 0.38 -7.26
N LEU A 176 -13.44 -0.41 -8.03
CA LEU A 176 -12.89 -1.20 -9.14
C LEU A 176 -12.25 -0.32 -10.22
N SER A 177 -12.84 0.83 -10.50
CA SER A 177 -12.27 1.80 -11.46
C SER A 177 -10.96 2.39 -10.93
N GLU A 178 -10.92 2.77 -9.65
CA GLU A 178 -9.70 3.29 -9.01
C GLU A 178 -8.59 2.26 -8.89
N HIS A 179 -8.92 0.97 -8.72
CA HIS A 179 -7.94 -0.11 -8.71
C HIS A 179 -7.05 -0.10 -9.97
N VAL A 180 -7.60 0.24 -11.14
CA VAL A 180 -6.82 0.33 -12.39
C VAL A 180 -5.70 1.38 -12.29
N HIS A 181 -5.98 2.50 -11.61
CA HIS A 181 -5.00 3.56 -11.40
C HIS A 181 -3.99 3.20 -10.30
N VAL A 182 -4.47 2.72 -9.15
CA VAL A 182 -3.62 2.32 -8.03
C VAL A 182 -2.65 1.20 -8.44
N ASN A 183 -3.08 0.29 -9.31
CA ASN A 183 -2.27 -0.82 -9.82
C ASN A 183 -1.24 -0.41 -10.91
N SER A 184 -0.67 0.77 -10.78
CA SER A 184 0.47 1.27 -11.57
C SER A 184 1.68 1.52 -10.66
N SER A 185 2.86 1.07 -11.10
CA SER A 185 4.08 1.11 -10.32
C SER A 185 4.79 2.46 -10.37
N VAL A 186 5.34 2.88 -9.24
CA VAL A 186 6.28 4.01 -9.16
C VAL A 186 7.74 3.58 -9.27
N SER A 187 8.03 2.28 -9.31
CA SER A 187 9.40 1.74 -9.32
C SER A 187 10.20 2.22 -10.55
N GLY A 188 11.48 2.50 -10.32
CA GLY A 188 12.42 3.07 -11.27
C GLY A 188 12.25 4.58 -11.51
N SER A 189 11.46 5.29 -10.70
CA SER A 189 11.29 6.75 -10.83
C SER A 189 12.42 7.56 -10.19
N GLY A 190 13.23 6.94 -9.33
CA GLY A 190 14.31 7.62 -8.61
C GLY A 190 13.75 8.70 -7.69
N GLY A 191 14.40 9.87 -7.66
CA GLY A 191 13.88 11.02 -6.93
C GLY A 191 12.78 11.77 -7.67
N ALA A 192 12.89 11.88 -8.99
CA ALA A 192 11.98 12.64 -9.85
C ALA A 192 12.23 12.48 -11.36
N ASN A 193 13.42 11.98 -11.75
CA ASN A 193 13.90 11.99 -13.14
C ASN A 193 14.29 10.59 -13.65
N GLY A 194 13.79 9.54 -13.01
CA GLY A 194 14.12 8.15 -13.31
C GLY A 194 15.36 7.65 -12.56
N SER A 195 15.49 6.33 -12.49
CA SER A 195 16.69 5.65 -12.01
C SER A 195 17.68 5.43 -13.15
N VAL A 196 18.98 5.63 -12.88
CA VAL A 196 20.05 5.28 -13.83
C VAL A 196 20.41 3.78 -13.78
N ILE A 197 19.97 3.08 -12.73
CA ILE A 197 20.22 1.65 -12.52
C ILE A 197 19.03 0.83 -13.05
N ILE A 198 17.80 1.20 -12.67
CA ILE A 198 16.59 0.50 -13.10
C ILE A 198 16.18 0.97 -14.49
N ARG A 199 16.69 0.28 -15.52
CA ARG A 199 16.45 0.64 -16.94
C ARG A 199 15.12 0.10 -17.48
N ASP A 200 14.65 -1.03 -16.96
CA ASP A 200 13.38 -1.65 -17.38
C ASP A 200 12.31 -1.48 -16.28
N ARG A 201 11.54 -0.41 -16.40
CA ARG A 201 10.44 -0.10 -15.47
C ARG A 201 9.23 -1.02 -15.63
N MET A 202 9.05 -1.64 -16.80
CA MET A 202 7.98 -2.63 -17.01
C MET A 202 8.28 -3.88 -16.19
N ARG A 203 9.52 -4.37 -16.26
CA ARG A 203 9.96 -5.51 -15.43
C ARG A 203 9.86 -5.20 -13.94
N ALA A 204 10.36 -4.03 -13.51
CA ALA A 204 10.26 -3.61 -12.12
C ALA A 204 8.80 -3.52 -11.62
N ALA A 205 7.87 -3.08 -12.48
CA ALA A 205 6.45 -3.09 -12.19
C ALA A 205 5.90 -4.53 -12.03
N HIS A 206 6.24 -5.43 -12.96
CA HIS A 206 5.81 -6.83 -12.91
C HIS A 206 6.35 -7.58 -11.69
N ASN A 207 7.59 -7.32 -11.26
CA ASN A 207 8.18 -7.93 -10.05
C ASN A 207 7.36 -7.63 -8.78
N LEU A 208 6.62 -6.51 -8.78
CA LEU A 208 5.74 -6.07 -7.70
C LEU A 208 4.25 -6.38 -7.96
N GLY A 209 3.95 -7.09 -9.05
CA GLY A 209 2.60 -7.43 -9.49
C GLY A 209 1.78 -6.25 -10.02
N PHE A 210 2.40 -5.11 -10.34
CA PHE A 210 1.72 -4.00 -11.00
C PHE A 210 1.59 -4.25 -12.51
N ASN A 211 0.54 -3.73 -13.13
CA ASN A 211 0.29 -3.96 -14.56
C ASN A 211 1.21 -3.14 -15.48
N LYS A 212 1.66 -1.98 -15.01
CA LYS A 212 2.46 -1.02 -15.77
C LYS A 212 3.14 -0.02 -14.83
N PRO A 213 4.22 0.65 -15.25
CA PRO A 213 4.71 1.83 -14.57
C PRO A 213 3.77 3.02 -14.80
N ILE A 214 3.78 3.98 -13.88
CA ILE A 214 3.25 5.32 -14.14
C ILE A 214 4.14 5.98 -15.17
N GLU A 215 3.54 6.50 -16.24
CA GLU A 215 4.25 6.95 -17.43
C GLU A 215 5.30 8.04 -17.10
N HIS A 216 4.87 9.11 -16.44
CA HIS A 216 5.74 10.24 -16.13
C HIS A 216 6.42 10.07 -14.75
N VAL A 217 7.74 9.90 -14.74
CA VAL A 217 8.55 9.62 -13.53
C VAL A 217 8.48 10.72 -12.47
N ARG A 218 8.30 11.99 -12.87
CA ARG A 218 8.02 13.06 -11.91
C ARG A 218 6.68 12.81 -11.26
N ASP A 219 5.57 12.94 -11.99
CA ASP A 219 4.22 12.67 -11.50
C ASP A 219 4.10 11.43 -10.59
N ALA A 220 4.74 10.30 -10.94
CA ALA A 220 4.79 9.09 -10.14
C ALA A 220 5.19 9.29 -8.66
N MET A 221 6.02 10.28 -8.35
CA MET A 221 6.47 10.58 -6.99
C MET A 221 5.56 11.55 -6.21
N TRP A 222 4.54 12.14 -6.86
CA TRP A 222 3.59 13.09 -6.26
C TRP A 222 2.13 12.58 -6.30
N GLN A 223 1.88 11.41 -6.88
CA GLN A 223 0.62 10.67 -6.72
C GLN A 223 0.54 9.95 -5.36
#